data_AF-A7WPP6-F1
#
_entry.id   AF-A7WPP6-F1
#
_cell.length_a   1.000
_cell.length_b   1.000
_cell.length_c   1.000
_cell.angle_alpha   90.00
_cell.angle_beta   90.00
_cell.angle_gamma   90.00
#
_symmetry.space_group_name_H-M   'P 1'
#
loop_
_entity.id
_entity.type
_entity.pdbx_description
1 polymer ?
#
loop_
_entity_poly.entity_id
_entity_poly.type
_entity_poly.pdbx_seq_one_letter_code
_entity_poly.pdbx_strand_id
1 'polypeptide(L)'
;RNSSQETFNLRGLVLCIFNSILPGVLILFLVFFAFLHCWLNAFAEMLRFADRMFYKDWWNSTSYANYYRTWNVVVHDWLYYYAYRDFLWFFGKKFRAAAMLSVFSVSAAVHEYVLSICFGFFYP
;
A
#
# COMPACT_ATOMS: atom_id res chain seq x y z
N ARG A 1 -25.07 24.79 1.81
CA ARG A 1 -25.08 25.22 3.24
C ARG A 1 -23.66 25.68 3.54
N ASN A 2 -23.45 26.99 3.75
CA ASN A 2 -22.16 27.68 3.73
C ASN A 2 -21.06 26.98 4.54
N SER A 3 -20.04 26.45 3.86
CA SER A 3 -18.82 25.87 4.43
C SER A 3 -17.65 26.88 4.43
N SER A 4 -17.93 28.17 4.30
CA SER A 4 -16.94 29.17 3.88
C SER A 4 -16.30 29.99 5.02
N GLN A 5 -16.59 29.70 6.30
CA GLN A 5 -16.04 30.48 7.43
C GLN A 5 -15.75 29.65 8.70
N GLU A 6 -15.42 28.37 8.60
CA GLU A 6 -14.87 27.63 9.76
C GLU A 6 -13.36 27.90 9.84
N THR A 7 -12.95 28.73 10.80
CA THR A 7 -11.55 28.86 11.20
C THR A 7 -11.02 27.48 11.58
N PHE A 8 -9.84 27.10 11.05
CA PHE A 8 -9.23 25.78 11.25
C PHE A 8 -9.35 25.28 12.70
N ASN A 9 -10.26 24.33 12.93
CA ASN A 9 -10.56 23.80 14.25
C ASN A 9 -9.84 22.47 14.47
N LEU A 10 -8.67 22.54 15.12
CA LEU A 10 -7.85 21.37 15.47
C LEU A 10 -8.65 20.30 16.22
N ARG A 11 -9.54 20.71 17.13
CA ARG A 11 -10.37 19.76 17.89
C ARG A 11 -11.36 19.04 16.98
N GLY A 12 -11.95 19.74 16.02
CA GLY A 12 -12.82 19.17 14.99
C GLY A 12 -12.07 18.16 14.11
N LEU A 13 -10.85 18.51 13.67
CA LEU A 13 -9.99 17.61 12.89
C LEU A 13 -9.65 16.33 13.65
N VAL A 14 -9.22 16.45 14.91
CA VAL A 14 -8.89 15.30 15.76
C VAL A 14 -10.09 14.38 15.94
N LEU A 15 -11.27 14.94 16.25
CA LEU A 15 -12.50 14.14 16.38
C LEU A 15 -12.89 13.45 15.08
N CYS A 16 -12.72 14.11 13.93
CA CYS A 16 -12.97 13.54 12.62
C CYS A 16 -12.05 12.34 12.36
N ILE A 17 -10.74 12.48 12.63
CA ILE A 17 -9.76 11.40 12.49
C ILE A 17 -10.17 10.22 13.38
N PHE A 18 -10.41 10.44 14.67
CA PHE A 18 -10.77 9.36 15.61
C PHE A 18 -12.02 8.59 15.19
N ASN A 19 -13.09 9.30 14.79
CA ASN A 19 -14.32 8.66 14.35
C ASN A 19 -14.14 7.90 13.03
N SER A 20 -13.16 8.28 12.21
CA SER A 20 -12.85 7.63 10.93
C SER A 20 -11.95 6.39 11.07
N ILE A 21 -11.29 6.19 12.21
CA ILE A 21 -10.39 5.04 12.42
C ILE A 21 -11.16 3.71 12.30
N LEU A 22 -12.28 3.57 13.00
CA LEU A 22 -13.05 2.32 13.00
C LEU A 22 -13.54 1.93 11.60
N PRO A 23 -14.26 2.79 10.85
CA PRO A 23 -14.65 2.45 9.48
C PRO A 23 -13.43 2.26 8.56
N GLY A 24 -12.35 3.04 8.74
CA GLY A 24 -11.12 2.90 7.96
C GLY A 24 -10.45 1.53 8.13
N VAL A 25 -10.33 1.05 9.37
CA VAL A 25 -9.76 -0.27 9.68
C VAL A 25 -10.65 -1.39 9.14
N LEU A 26 -11.98 -1.26 9.24
CA LEU A 26 -12.91 -2.24 8.67
C LEU A 26 -12.78 -2.31 7.14
N ILE A 27 -12.71 -1.16 6.46
CA ILE A 27 -12.50 -1.10 5.01
C ILE A 27 -11.15 -1.73 4.64
N LEU A 28 -10.09 -1.44 5.38
CA LEU A 28 -8.77 -2.02 5.15
C LEU A 28 -8.81 -3.56 5.20
N PHE A 29 -9.42 -4.14 6.24
CA PHE A 29 -9.56 -5.60 6.36
C PHE A 29 -10.46 -6.20 5.27
N LEU A 30 -11.58 -5.54 4.94
CA LEU A 30 -12.50 -6.00 3.92
C LEU A 30 -11.86 -5.99 2.53
N VAL A 31 -11.17 -4.90 2.15
CA VAL A 31 -10.48 -4.79 0.87
C VAL A 31 -9.34 -5.80 0.79
N PHE A 32 -8.57 -5.96 1.87
CA PHE A 32 -7.53 -6.98 1.95
C PHE A 32 -8.09 -8.38 1.70
N PHE A 33 -9.16 -8.76 2.42
CA PHE A 33 -9.75 -10.08 2.28
C PHE A 33 -10.42 -10.28 0.91
N ALA A 34 -11.24 -9.33 0.47
CA ALA A 34 -11.96 -9.42 -0.79
C ALA A 34 -11.01 -9.49 -2.00
N PHE A 35 -9.96 -8.67 -2.00
CA PHE A 35 -9.02 -8.61 -3.13
C PHE A 35 -7.88 -9.62 -3.00
N LEU A 36 -7.03 -9.53 -1.97
CA LEU A 36 -5.83 -10.38 -1.88
C LEU A 36 -6.17 -11.84 -1.61
N HIS A 37 -7.20 -12.10 -0.79
CA HIS A 37 -7.58 -13.47 -0.47
C HIS A 37 -8.57 -14.02 -1.50
N CYS A 38 -9.80 -13.49 -1.57
CA CYS A 38 -10.85 -14.09 -2.38
C CYS A 38 -10.60 -13.94 -3.88
N TRP A 39 -10.37 -12.72 -4.36
CA TRP A 39 -10.22 -12.46 -5.80
C TRP A 39 -8.99 -13.17 -6.37
N LEU A 40 -7.80 -12.99 -5.80
CA LEU A 40 -6.59 -13.64 -6.32
C LEU A 40 -6.67 -15.18 -6.25
N ASN A 41 -7.23 -15.77 -5.19
CA ASN A 41 -7.43 -17.23 -5.15
C ASN A 41 -8.46 -17.71 -6.17
N ALA A 42 -9.55 -16.96 -6.41
CA ALA A 42 -10.53 -17.32 -7.44
C ALA A 42 -9.87 -17.35 -8.82
N PHE A 43 -9.05 -16.36 -9.16
CA PHE A 43 -8.29 -16.35 -10.41
C PHE A 43 -7.23 -17.44 -10.46
N ALA A 44 -6.54 -17.72 -9.35
CA ALA A 44 -5.57 -18.80 -9.28
C ALA A 44 -6.21 -20.16 -9.56
N GLU A 45 -7.39 -20.42 -9.00
CA GLU A 45 -8.14 -21.66 -9.26
C GLU A 45 -8.61 -21.74 -10.71
N MET A 46 -9.20 -20.66 -11.25
CA MET A 46 -9.64 -20.60 -12.65
C MET A 46 -8.50 -20.83 -13.64
N LEU A 47 -7.31 -20.30 -13.35
CA LEU A 47 -6.12 -20.43 -14.17
C LEU A 47 -5.28 -21.69 -13.86
N ARG A 48 -5.70 -22.52 -12.89
CA ARG A 48 -4.95 -23.68 -12.39
C ARG A 48 -3.53 -23.31 -11.95
N PHE A 49 -3.37 -22.11 -11.38
CA PHE A 49 -2.12 -21.63 -10.82
C PHE A 49 -1.93 -22.19 -9.41
N ALA A 50 -0.84 -22.92 -9.21
CA ALA A 50 -0.58 -23.66 -7.97
C ALA A 50 -0.04 -22.77 -6.84
N ASP A 51 0.70 -21.70 -7.16
CA ASP A 51 1.25 -20.81 -6.14
C ASP A 51 0.19 -19.82 -5.65
N ARG A 52 -0.19 -19.93 -4.39
CA ARG A 52 -1.25 -19.12 -3.76
C ARG A 52 -0.71 -18.22 -2.65
N MET A 53 0.62 -18.06 -2.57
CA MET A 53 1.27 -17.27 -1.53
C MET A 53 1.21 -15.76 -1.82
N PHE A 54 0.00 -15.20 -1.92
CA PHE A 54 -0.21 -13.78 -2.23
C PHE A 54 0.10 -12.84 -1.05
N TYR A 55 0.01 -13.35 0.18
CA TYR A 55 0.33 -12.64 1.42
C TYR A 55 0.83 -13.62 2.49
N LYS A 56 1.45 -13.11 3.54
CA LYS A 56 1.91 -13.84 4.73
C LYS A 56 1.30 -13.22 5.99
N ASP A 57 1.70 -13.70 7.16
CA ASP A 57 1.23 -13.34 8.51
C ASP A 57 1.59 -11.89 8.90
N TRP A 58 1.16 -10.91 8.10
CA TRP A 58 1.57 -9.52 8.21
C TRP A 58 1.13 -8.88 9.52
N TRP A 59 0.03 -9.36 10.11
CA TRP A 59 -0.51 -8.90 11.39
C TRP A 59 0.42 -9.23 12.57
N ASN A 60 1.29 -10.23 12.44
CA ASN A 60 2.29 -10.60 13.44
C ASN A 60 3.64 -9.90 13.21
N SER A 61 3.72 -8.96 12.25
CA SER A 61 4.98 -8.28 11.93
C SER A 61 5.42 -7.35 13.06
N THR A 62 6.63 -7.56 13.58
CA THR A 62 7.22 -6.73 14.63
C THR A 62 7.94 -5.48 14.11
N SER A 63 8.15 -5.37 12.80
CA SER A 63 8.81 -4.24 12.17
C SER A 63 8.11 -3.82 10.88
N TYR A 64 8.16 -2.52 10.55
CA TYR A 64 7.61 -1.99 9.31
C TYR A 64 8.22 -2.65 8.07
N ALA A 65 9.52 -2.98 8.12
CA ALA A 65 10.18 -3.68 7.03
C ALA A 65 9.58 -5.07 6.77
N ASN A 66 9.19 -5.81 7.83
CA ASN A 66 8.53 -7.10 7.68
C ASN A 66 7.07 -6.94 7.24
N TYR A 67 6.37 -5.90 7.72
CA TYR A 67 5.00 -5.61 7.30
C TYR A 67 4.90 -5.42 5.78
N TYR A 68 5.75 -4.58 5.18
CA TYR A 68 5.74 -4.35 3.73
C TYR A 68 6.09 -5.59 2.90
N ARG A 69 6.89 -6.51 3.44
CA ARG A 69 7.25 -7.78 2.76
C ARG A 69 6.15 -8.82 2.79
N THR A 70 5.29 -8.77 3.80
CA THR A 70 4.33 -9.84 4.10
C THR A 70 2.90 -9.45 3.73
N TRP A 71 2.57 -8.15 3.66
CA TRP A 71 1.24 -7.65 3.35
C TRP A 71 0.76 -8.05 1.95
N ASN A 72 1.53 -7.69 0.91
CA ASN A 72 1.22 -8.03 -0.49
C ASN A 72 2.51 -8.54 -1.15
N VAL A 73 2.69 -9.85 -1.13
CA VAL A 73 3.90 -10.52 -1.62
C VAL A 73 4.06 -10.31 -3.12
N VAL A 74 2.96 -10.30 -3.88
CA VAL A 74 2.99 -10.13 -5.34
C VAL A 74 3.62 -8.79 -5.74
N VAL A 75 3.13 -7.69 -5.15
CA VAL A 75 3.65 -6.35 -5.44
C VAL A 75 5.04 -6.16 -4.85
N HIS A 76 5.27 -6.67 -3.63
CA HIS A 76 6.58 -6.60 -3.00
C HIS A 76 7.65 -7.31 -3.85
N ASP A 77 7.39 -8.53 -4.32
CA ASP A 77 8.35 -9.29 -5.10
C ASP A 77 8.60 -8.63 -6.45
N TRP A 78 7.57 -8.09 -7.10
CA TRP A 78 7.74 -7.30 -8.32
C TRP A 78 8.67 -6.09 -8.09
N LEU A 79 8.42 -5.29 -7.06
CA LEU A 79 9.27 -4.16 -6.69
C LEU A 79 10.69 -4.59 -6.31
N TYR A 80 10.83 -5.70 -5.60
CA TYR A 80 12.13 -6.20 -5.17
C TYR A 80 12.97 -6.70 -6.35
N TYR A 81 12.39 -7.52 -7.23
CA TYR A 81 13.11 -8.11 -8.35
C TYR A 81 13.37 -7.12 -9.48
N TYR A 82 12.41 -6.27 -9.84
CA TYR A 82 12.52 -5.41 -11.03
C TYR A 82 12.91 -3.96 -10.72
N ALA A 83 12.63 -3.44 -9.52
CA ALA A 83 13.06 -2.08 -9.17
C ALA A 83 14.31 -2.12 -8.30
N TYR A 84 14.25 -2.77 -7.14
CA TYR A 84 15.36 -2.73 -6.16
C TYR A 84 16.63 -3.42 -6.67
N ARG A 85 16.53 -4.67 -7.16
CA ARG A 85 17.69 -5.43 -7.63
C ARG A 85 18.31 -4.81 -8.87
N ASP A 86 17.49 -4.35 -9.82
CA ASP A 86 17.99 -3.72 -11.04
C ASP A 86 18.65 -2.38 -10.75
N PHE A 87 18.08 -1.56 -9.84
CA PHE A 87 18.73 -0.34 -9.36
C PHE A 87 20.11 -0.64 -8.75
N LEU A 88 20.21 -1.65 -7.90
CA LEU A 88 21.50 -2.04 -7.32
C LEU A 88 22.48 -2.61 -8.33
N TRP A 89 21.99 -3.24 -9.39
CA TRP A 89 22.81 -3.74 -10.49
C TRP A 89 23.37 -2.59 -11.33
N PHE A 90 22.54 -1.59 -11.65
CA PHE A 90 22.94 -0.40 -12.44
C PHE A 90 23.87 0.55 -11.66
N PHE A 91 23.51 0.92 -10.42
CA PHE A 91 24.24 1.93 -9.65
C PHE A 91 25.31 1.34 -8.71
N GLY A 92 25.30 0.02 -8.53
CA GLY A 92 26.24 -0.71 -7.69
C GLY A 92 25.73 -0.93 -6.25
N LYS A 93 26.17 -2.05 -5.66
CA LYS A 93 25.67 -2.59 -4.37
C LYS A 93 25.89 -1.69 -3.15
N LYS A 94 26.64 -0.59 -3.27
CA LYS A 94 26.91 0.38 -2.19
C LYS A 94 25.73 1.31 -1.93
N PHE A 95 24.85 1.53 -2.91
CA PHE A 95 23.74 2.48 -2.83
C PHE A 95 22.43 1.88 -2.29
N ARG A 96 22.49 1.08 -1.22
CA ARG A 96 21.31 0.39 -0.67
C ARG A 96 20.22 1.34 -0.17
N ALA A 97 20.61 2.42 0.50
CA ALA A 97 19.67 3.42 1.00
C ALA A 97 18.97 4.16 -0.15
N ALA A 98 19.72 4.56 -1.18
CA ALA A 98 19.16 5.19 -2.37
C ALA A 98 18.24 4.24 -3.16
N ALA A 99 18.61 2.96 -3.28
CA ALA A 99 17.76 1.94 -3.89
C ALA A 99 16.43 1.79 -3.13
N MET A 100 16.49 1.70 -1.79
CA MET A 100 15.30 1.62 -0.95
C MET A 100 14.41 2.87 -1.12
N LEU A 101 15.00 4.07 -1.05
CA LEU A 101 14.27 5.33 -1.25
C LEU A 101 13.60 5.37 -2.63
N SER A 102 14.31 4.97 -3.69
CA SER A 102 13.77 4.97 -5.06
C SER A 102 12.54 4.07 -5.19
N VAL A 103 12.57 2.88 -4.59
CA VAL A 103 11.45 1.93 -4.62
C VAL A 103 10.24 2.49 -3.86
N PHE A 104 10.47 3.12 -2.70
CA PHE A 104 9.40 3.79 -1.96
C PHE A 104 8.83 4.98 -2.72
N SER A 105 9.67 5.79 -3.37
CA SER A 105 9.22 6.93 -4.19
C SER A 105 8.39 6.49 -5.38
N VAL A 106 8.81 5.45 -6.10
CA VAL A 106 8.03 4.88 -7.22
C VAL A 106 6.70 4.33 -6.72
N SER A 107 6.72 3.57 -5.62
CA SER A 107 5.49 3.05 -5.02
C SER A 107 4.53 4.17 -4.62
N ALA A 108 5.02 5.21 -3.92
CA ALA A 108 4.22 6.34 -3.49
C ALA A 108 3.62 7.12 -4.67
N ALA A 109 4.40 7.37 -5.72
CA ALA A 109 3.92 8.05 -6.93
C ALA A 109 2.80 7.28 -7.64
N VAL A 110 2.90 5.94 -7.70
CA VAL A 110 1.85 5.09 -8.27
C VAL A 110 0.58 5.10 -7.41
N HIS A 111 0.70 5.04 -6.09
CA HIS A 111 -0.47 5.14 -5.20
C HIS A 111 -1.16 6.49 -5.35
N GLU A 112 -0.39 7.58 -5.36
CA GLU A 112 -0.93 8.93 -5.54
C GLU A 112 -1.62 9.10 -6.90
N TYR A 113 -1.04 8.54 -7.96
CA TYR A 113 -1.65 8.54 -9.29
C TYR A 113 -3.01 7.83 -9.31
N VAL A 114 -3.11 6.65 -8.69
CA VAL A 114 -4.38 5.91 -8.59
C VAL A 114 -5.41 6.70 -7.76
N LEU A 115 -5.02 7.25 -6.61
CA LEU A 115 -5.92 8.04 -5.77
C LEU A 115 -6.41 9.30 -6.51
N SER A 116 -5.50 10.01 -7.17
CA SER A 116 -5.82 11.23 -7.91
C SER A 116 -6.82 11.02 -9.03
N ILE A 117 -6.68 9.92 -9.78
CA ILE A 117 -7.63 9.57 -10.84
C ILE A 117 -8.98 9.17 -10.25
N CYS A 118 -8.98 8.36 -9.20
CA CYS A 118 -10.22 7.90 -8.56
C CYS A 118 -11.01 9.04 -7.93
N PHE A 119 -10.34 10.02 -7.31
CA PHE A 119 -10.99 11.14 -6.64
C PHE A 119 -11.20 12.38 -7.51
N GLY A 120 -10.48 12.48 -8.64
CA GLY A 120 -10.56 13.63 -9.55
C GLY A 120 -9.89 14.90 -9.02
N PHE A 121 -9.11 14.80 -7.94
CA PHE A 121 -8.30 15.88 -7.40
C PHE A 121 -6.92 15.35 -6.99
N PHE A 122 -5.89 16.20 -7.08
CA PHE A 122 -4.53 15.89 -6.67
C PHE A 122 -4.23 16.57 -5.33
N TYR A 123 -3.95 15.78 -4.29
CA TYR A 123 -3.59 16.28 -2.97
C TYR A 123 -2.58 15.30 -2.32
N PRO A 124 -1.29 15.41 -2.72
CA PRO A 124 -0.23 14.49 -2.29
C PRO A 124 0.22 14.70 -0.83
#